data_AF-A0AA37NPC4-F1
#
_entry.id   AF-A0AA37NPC4-F1
#
_cell.length_a   1.000
_cell.length_b   1.000
_cell.length_c   1.000
_cell.angle_alpha   90.00
_cell.angle_beta   90.00
_cell.angle_gamma   90.00
#
_symmetry.space_group_name_H-M   'P 1'
#
loop_
_entity.id
_entity.type
_entity.pdbx_description
1 polymer ?
#
loop_
_entity_poly.entity_id
_entity_poly.type
_entity_poly.pdbx_seq_one_letter_code
_entity_poly.pdbx_strand_id
1 'polypeptide(L)'
;MDTNNLDKWWYGLPENTRQAIGNDEIWEKLDMPSRSALHRYSLLRIYGTAKDRDEERTLLNEIACGLGDLALVRKNGIALEEMCNGNGLST
;
A
#
# COMPACT_ATOMS: atom_id res chain seq x y z
N MET A 1 -8.94 10.64 4.02
CA MET A 1 -10.00 9.73 3.53
C MET A 1 -10.20 8.67 4.60
N ASP A 2 -11.42 8.45 5.06
CA ASP A 2 -11.66 7.52 6.17
C ASP A 2 -11.50 6.06 5.72
N THR A 3 -11.01 5.21 6.62
CA THR A 3 -10.84 3.74 6.45
C THR A 3 -12.06 3.10 5.79
N ASN A 4 -13.25 3.41 6.32
CA ASN A 4 -14.52 2.87 5.84
C ASN A 4 -14.82 3.20 4.36
N ASN A 5 -14.36 4.34 3.85
CA ASN A 5 -14.58 4.69 2.44
C ASN A 5 -13.62 3.94 1.52
N LEU A 6 -12.40 3.67 1.99
CA LEU A 6 -11.43 2.88 1.23
C LEU A 6 -11.83 1.41 1.17
N ASP A 7 -12.27 0.82 2.27
CA ASP A 7 -12.72 -0.57 2.29
C ASP A 7 -13.99 -0.76 1.44
N LYS A 8 -14.95 0.18 1.51
CA LYS A 8 -16.13 0.16 0.63
C LYS A 8 -15.76 0.25 -0.84
N TRP A 9 -14.78 1.09 -1.19
CA TRP A 9 -14.28 1.15 -2.55
C TRP A 9 -13.65 -0.19 -2.96
N TRP A 10 -12.73 -0.72 -2.16
CA TRP A 10 -12.02 -1.95 -2.45
C TRP A 10 -12.98 -3.12 -2.65
N TYR A 11 -13.85 -3.40 -1.67
CA TYR A 11 -14.82 -4.50 -1.76
C TYR A 11 -15.96 -4.24 -2.75
N GLY A 12 -16.10 -3.01 -3.25
CA GLY A 12 -16.97 -2.69 -4.37
C GLY A 12 -16.39 -3.05 -5.74
N LEU A 13 -15.10 -3.35 -5.83
CA LEU A 13 -14.45 -3.75 -7.09
C LEU A 13 -14.79 -5.21 -7.46
N PRO A 14 -14.90 -5.52 -8.77
CA PRO A 14 -14.98 -6.90 -9.23
C PRO A 14 -13.82 -7.73 -8.70
N GLU A 15 -14.07 -8.99 -8.34
CA GLU A 15 -13.06 -9.85 -7.72
C GLU A 15 -11.82 -10.06 -8.61
N ASN A 16 -12.01 -10.23 -9.92
CA ASN A 16 -10.91 -10.32 -10.87
C ASN A 16 -10.04 -9.05 -10.88
N THR A 17 -10.63 -7.88 -10.65
CA THR A 17 -9.89 -6.61 -10.52
C THR A 17 -9.11 -6.58 -9.23
N ARG A 18 -9.72 -6.96 -8.09
CA ARG A 18 -9.00 -7.05 -6.80
C ARG A 18 -7.81 -8.01 -6.88
N GLN A 19 -8.01 -9.18 -7.49
CA GLN A 19 -6.96 -10.18 -7.70
C GLN A 19 -5.82 -9.66 -8.59
N ALA A 20 -6.12 -8.88 -9.62
CA ALA A 20 -5.09 -8.29 -10.48
C ALA A 20 -4.26 -7.19 -9.79
N ILE A 21 -4.83 -6.53 -8.78
CA ILE A 21 -4.17 -5.42 -8.08
C ILE A 21 -3.34 -5.90 -6.88
N GLY A 22 -3.85 -6.85 -6.11
CA GLY A 22 -3.17 -7.30 -4.89
C GLY A 22 -3.87 -8.38 -4.09
N ASN A 23 -5.15 -8.68 -4.36
CA ASN A 23 -6.03 -9.54 -3.57
C ASN A 23 -6.34 -9.00 -2.15
N ASP A 24 -7.32 -9.63 -1.49
CA ASP A 24 -7.81 -9.17 -0.18
C ASP A 24 -6.79 -9.35 0.94
N GLU A 25 -5.95 -10.38 0.87
CA GLU A 25 -4.93 -10.65 1.89
C GLU A 25 -3.87 -9.53 1.93
N ILE A 26 -3.46 -9.03 0.76
CA ILE A 26 -2.54 -7.88 0.70
C ILE A 26 -3.27 -6.62 1.14
N TRP A 27 -4.50 -6.40 0.68
CA TRP A 27 -5.30 -5.23 1.07
C TRP A 27 -5.42 -5.11 2.59
N GLU A 28 -5.82 -6.17 3.28
CA GLU A 28 -6.03 -6.18 4.72
C GLU A 28 -4.75 -5.94 5.54
N LYS A 29 -3.58 -6.21 4.95
CA LYS A 29 -2.28 -6.07 5.63
C LYS A 29 -1.52 -4.81 5.25
N LEU A 30 -1.91 -4.12 4.18
CA LEU A 30 -1.33 -2.83 3.81
C LEU A 30 -1.69 -1.77 4.85
N ASP A 31 -0.75 -0.87 5.10
CA ASP A 31 -0.94 0.32 5.91
C ASP A 31 -1.86 1.34 5.19
N MET A 32 -2.42 2.25 5.98
CA MET A 32 -3.40 3.23 5.50
C MET A 32 -2.86 4.18 4.41
N PRO A 33 -1.65 4.75 4.54
CA PRO A 33 -1.02 5.51 3.46
C PRO A 33 -0.97 4.73 2.14
N SER A 34 -0.49 3.48 2.15
CA SER A 34 -0.42 2.65 0.95
C SER A 34 -1.79 2.32 0.34
N ARG A 35 -2.80 2.03 1.15
CA ARG A 35 -4.19 1.85 0.68
C ARG A 35 -4.74 3.10 0.01
N SER A 36 -4.51 4.26 0.63
CA SER A 36 -4.92 5.56 0.08
C SER A 36 -4.20 5.86 -1.24
N ALA A 37 -2.90 5.59 -1.30
CA ALA A 37 -2.11 5.76 -2.51
C ALA A 37 -2.59 4.85 -3.64
N LEU A 38 -2.89 3.58 -3.34
CA LEU A 38 -3.44 2.63 -4.31
C LEU A 38 -4.78 3.08 -4.90
N HIS A 39 -5.67 3.57 -4.04
CA HIS A 39 -6.95 4.13 -4.47
C HIS A 39 -6.76 5.33 -5.39
N ARG A 40 -5.94 6.32 -4.99
CA ARG A 40 -5.66 7.51 -5.81
C ARG A 40 -4.98 7.15 -7.14
N TYR A 41 -4.01 6.25 -7.11
CA TYR A 41 -3.33 5.77 -8.31
C TYR A 41 -4.32 5.11 -9.28
N SER A 42 -5.22 4.27 -8.77
CA SER A 42 -6.27 3.62 -9.57
C SER A 42 -7.18 4.66 -10.24
N LEU A 43 -7.61 5.69 -9.50
CA LEU A 43 -8.41 6.78 -10.06
C LEU A 43 -7.64 7.57 -11.14
N LEU A 44 -6.36 7.89 -10.91
CA LEU A 44 -5.52 8.58 -11.91
C LEU A 44 -5.44 7.79 -13.22
N ARG A 45 -5.26 6.47 -13.12
CA ARG A 45 -5.15 5.57 -14.28
C ARG A 45 -6.47 5.41 -15.04
N ILE A 46 -7.61 5.38 -14.35
CA ILE A 46 -8.94 5.23 -14.97
C ILE A 46 -9.40 6.54 -15.61
N TYR A 47 -9.30 7.66 -14.89
CA TYR A 47 -9.85 8.93 -15.33
C TYR A 47 -8.87 9.77 -16.15
N GLY A 48 -7.66 9.26 -16.42
CA GLY A 48 -6.71 9.87 -17.35
C GLY A 48 -6.13 11.21 -16.87
N THR A 49 -6.09 11.42 -15.55
CA THR A 49 -5.57 12.66 -14.93
C THR A 49 -4.04 12.65 -14.76
N ALA A 50 -3.32 11.72 -15.40
CA ALA A 50 -1.86 11.60 -15.39
C ALA A 50 -1.12 12.75 -16.11
N LYS A 51 -1.57 14.00 -15.92
CA LYS A 51 -0.81 15.20 -16.27
C LYS A 51 0.34 15.45 -15.31
N ASP A 52 0.23 14.97 -14.06
CA ASP A 52 1.26 15.12 -13.05
C ASP A 52 2.04 13.80 -12.82
N ARG A 53 3.19 13.70 -13.50
CA ARG A 53 4.10 12.55 -13.37
C ARG A 53 4.74 12.47 -11.98
N ASP A 54 4.84 13.58 -11.26
CA ASP A 54 5.43 13.60 -9.93
C ASP A 54 4.43 13.12 -8.88
N GLU A 55 3.14 13.43 -9.04
CA GLU A 55 2.06 12.80 -8.27
C GLU A 55 2.02 11.29 -8.53
N GLU A 56 2.07 10.86 -9.79
CA GLU A 56 2.09 9.43 -10.14
C GLU A 56 3.27 8.70 -9.48
N ARG A 57 4.48 9.28 -9.59
CA ARG A 57 5.68 8.71 -8.98
C ARG A 57 5.56 8.64 -7.46
N THR A 58 5.01 9.66 -6.83
CA THR A 58 4.83 9.71 -5.37
C THR A 58 3.88 8.61 -4.90
N LEU A 59 2.75 8.43 -5.59
CA LEU A 59 1.79 7.38 -5.25
C LEU A 59 2.38 5.98 -5.47
N LEU A 60 3.12 5.78 -6.56
CA LEU A 60 3.81 4.51 -6.82
C LEU A 60 4.87 4.20 -5.76
N ASN A 61 5.62 5.21 -5.32
CA ASN A 61 6.59 5.04 -4.24
C ASN A 61 5.91 4.61 -2.94
N GLU A 62 4.80 5.25 -2.56
CA GLU A 62 4.06 4.88 -1.35
C GLU A 62 3.57 3.42 -1.41
N ILE A 63 2.97 3.03 -2.53
CA ILE A 63 2.50 1.64 -2.75
C ILE A 63 3.69 0.66 -2.68
N ALA A 64 4.81 0.99 -3.31
CA ALA A 64 6.00 0.15 -3.31
C ALA A 64 6.60 0.00 -1.91
N CYS A 65 6.62 1.07 -1.11
CA CYS A 65 7.06 1.04 0.28
C CYS A 65 6.19 0.11 1.12
N GLY A 66 4.85 0.28 1.12
CA GLY A 66 3.98 -0.58 1.92
C GLY A 66 4.03 -2.06 1.52
N LEU A 67 4.17 -2.35 0.22
CA LEU A 67 4.39 -3.72 -0.24
C LEU A 67 5.75 -4.27 0.19
N GLY A 68 6.80 -3.44 0.15
CA GLY A 68 8.14 -3.79 0.62
C GLY A 68 8.16 -4.10 2.11
N ASP A 69 7.52 -3.25 2.91
CA ASP A 69 7.33 -3.40 4.35
C ASP A 69 6.62 -4.71 4.70
N LEU A 70 5.51 -4.99 4.01
CA LEU A 70 4.77 -6.24 4.18
C LEU A 70 5.63 -7.47 3.83
N ALA A 71 6.40 -7.40 2.75
CA ALA A 71 7.31 -8.48 2.35
C ALA A 71 8.44 -8.69 3.37
N LEU A 72 8.99 -7.61 3.93
CA LEU A 72 10.03 -7.65 4.96
C LEU A 72 9.51 -8.26 6.27
N VAL A 73 8.34 -7.82 6.74
CA VAL A 73 7.68 -8.39 7.93
C VAL A 73 7.40 -9.87 7.71
N ARG A 74 6.83 -10.24 6.55
CA ARG A 74 6.56 -11.65 6.22
C ARG A 74 7.82 -12.50 6.22
N LYS A 75 8.94 -11.98 5.70
CA LYS A 75 10.21 -12.70 5.61
C LYS A 75 10.85 -12.93 6.97
N ASN A 76 10.83 -11.92 7.84
CA ASN A 76 11.55 -11.95 9.11
C ASN A 76 10.69 -12.40 10.30
N GLY A 77 9.36 -12.34 10.17
CA GLY A 77 8.41 -12.78 11.20
C GLY A 77 8.29 -11.85 12.42
N ILE A 78 8.86 -10.65 12.35
CA ILE A 78 8.84 -9.62 13.40
C ILE A 78 8.41 -8.27 12.81
N ALA A 79 7.98 -7.34 13.66
CA ALA A 79 7.57 -6.00 13.20
C ALA A 79 8.78 -5.17 12.74
N LEU A 80 8.57 -4.19 11.84
CA LEU A 80 9.65 -3.36 11.32
C LEU A 80 10.36 -2.57 12.42
N GLU A 81 9.61 -2.09 13.41
CA GLU A 81 10.14 -1.38 14.57
C GLU A 81 11.12 -2.28 15.33
N GLU A 82 10.79 -3.57 15.49
CA GLU A 82 11.65 -4.54 16.17
C GLU A 82 12.91 -4.85 15.35
N MET A 83 12.81 -4.91 14.02
CA MET A 83 13.98 -5.04 13.14
C MET A 83 14.94 -3.85 13.29
N CYS A 84 14.40 -2.64 13.40
CA CYS A 84 15.17 -1.41 13.55
C CYS A 84 15.71 -1.22 14.98
N ASN A 85 15.08 -1.85 15.99
CA ASN A 85 15.43 -1.75 17.40
C ASN A 85 16.48 -2.77 17.87
N GLY A 86 17.16 -3.46 16.95
CA GLY A 86 18.25 -4.37 17.28
C GLY A 86 19.34 -3.68 18.11
N ASN A 87 19.33 -3.94 19.42
CA ASN A 87 20.33 -3.58 20.43
C ASN A 87 21.09 -2.28 20.14
N GLY A 88 20.51 -1.17 20.61
CA GLY A 88 21.20 0.12 20.64
C GLY A 88 22.59 0.05 21.31
N LEU A 89 23.48 0.93 20.85
CA LEU A 89 24.83 1.20 21.37
C LEU A 89 25.82 0.03 21.32
N SER A 90 26.70 0.06 20.32
CA SER A 90 28.08 -0.36 20.54
C SER A 90 28.97 0.88 20.51
N THR A 91 29.39 1.30 21.70
CA THR A 91 30.60 2.10 22.08
C THR A 91 30.99 3.29 21.23
#